data_AF-A0A196SHA7-F1
#
_entry.id   AF-A0A196SHA7-F1
#
_cell.length_a   1.000
_cell.length_b   1.000
_cell.length_c   1.000
_cell.angle_alpha   90.00
_cell.angle_beta   90.00
_cell.angle_gamma   90.00
#
_symmetry.space_group_name_H-M   'P 1'
#
loop_
_entity.id
_entity.type
_entity.pdbx_description
1 polymer ?
#
loop_
_entity_poly.entity_id
_entity_poly.type
_entity_poly.pdbx_seq_one_letter_code
_entity_poly.pdbx_strand_id
1 'polypeptide(L)'
;MSQQEKGYSLKQLTECNKRFVALVEEYESLLETHDCLLQKAPFYKMLSLASKRDYLYPIRLHYSTFVYNCGMLEEKCMQLVLSLDGVESFGEEYIRRRRRQLVMQIENLSKYSSALTKKSKILHRWFKERHLHPLERLSYPPKETAASTQQKRNREEPKQGRWKRYCYYR
;
A
#
# COMPACT_ATOMS: atom_id res chain seq x y z
N MET A 1 -24.68 -39.01 7.05
CA MET A 1 -23.78 -37.93 6.57
C MET A 1 -24.47 -37.23 5.41
N SER A 2 -24.94 -36.01 5.63
CA SER A 2 -25.91 -35.39 4.73
C SER A 2 -25.20 -34.84 3.48
N GLN A 3 -25.79 -35.03 2.30
CA GLN A 3 -25.30 -34.40 1.06
C GLN A 3 -25.26 -32.85 1.19
N GLN A 4 -26.01 -32.28 2.13
CA GLN A 4 -26.02 -30.86 2.46
C GLN A 4 -24.70 -30.36 3.06
N GLU A 5 -24.07 -31.09 3.99
CA GLU A 5 -22.77 -30.73 4.59
C GLU A 5 -21.65 -30.67 3.54
N LYS A 6 -21.66 -31.63 2.59
CA LYS A 6 -20.73 -31.67 1.47
C LYS A 6 -20.93 -30.47 0.53
N GLY A 7 -22.18 -30.16 0.21
CA GLY A 7 -22.53 -29.00 -0.60
C GLY A 7 -22.12 -27.67 0.04
N TYR A 8 -22.23 -27.56 1.36
CA TYR A 8 -21.81 -26.38 2.11
C TYR A 8 -20.29 -26.17 2.06
N SER A 9 -19.52 -27.23 2.33
CA SER A 9 -18.04 -27.20 2.31
C SER A 9 -17.50 -26.84 0.92
N LEU A 10 -18.10 -27.39 -0.14
CA LEU A 10 -17.75 -27.05 -1.52
C LEU A 10 -18.05 -25.58 -1.84
N LYS A 11 -19.19 -25.05 -1.40
CA LYS A 11 -19.51 -23.62 -1.58
C LYS A 11 -18.49 -22.72 -0.89
N GLN A 12 -18.14 -23.01 0.36
CA GLN A 12 -17.10 -22.27 1.08
C GLN A 12 -15.75 -22.31 0.36
N LEU A 13 -15.36 -23.48 -0.15
CA LEU A 13 -14.11 -23.63 -0.88
C LEU A 13 -14.11 -22.87 -2.21
N THR A 14 -15.24 -22.86 -2.93
CA THR A 14 -15.38 -22.03 -4.14
C THR A 14 -15.32 -20.54 -3.85
N GLU A 15 -15.88 -20.10 -2.72
CA GLU A 15 -15.83 -18.70 -2.28
C GLU A 15 -14.40 -18.28 -1.92
N CYS A 16 -13.68 -19.13 -1.19
CA CYS A 16 -12.26 -18.89 -0.90
C CYS A 16 -11.43 -18.83 -2.18
N ASN A 17 -11.74 -19.66 -3.18
CA ASN A 17 -11.05 -19.63 -4.47
C ASN A 17 -11.33 -18.33 -5.24
N LYS A 18 -12.55 -17.79 -5.21
CA LYS A 18 -12.85 -16.48 -5.81
C LYS A 18 -12.07 -15.37 -5.14
N ARG A 19 -12.00 -15.38 -3.80
CA ARG A 19 -11.20 -14.42 -3.03
C ARG A 19 -9.71 -14.54 -3.37
N PHE A 20 -9.20 -15.76 -3.52
CA PHE A 20 -7.83 -15.97 -3.96
C PHE A 20 -7.56 -15.35 -5.33
N VAL A 21 -8.44 -15.55 -6.31
CA VAL A 21 -8.30 -14.93 -7.64
C VAL A 21 -8.26 -13.40 -7.54
N ALA A 22 -9.14 -12.79 -6.75
CA ALA A 22 -9.11 -11.35 -6.53
C ALA A 22 -7.79 -10.85 -5.89
N LEU A 23 -7.18 -11.64 -4.99
CA LEU A 23 -5.87 -11.31 -4.42
C LEU A 23 -4.74 -11.41 -5.45
N VAL A 24 -4.84 -12.33 -6.42
CA VAL A 24 -3.89 -12.44 -7.52
C VAL A 24 -4.00 -11.22 -8.44
N GLU A 25 -5.22 -10.80 -8.80
CA GLU A 25 -5.44 -9.58 -9.59
C GLU A 25 -4.91 -8.33 -8.86
N GLU A 26 -5.13 -8.24 -7.54
CA GLU A 26 -4.57 -7.16 -6.72
C GLU A 26 -3.03 -7.18 -6.76
N TYR A 27 -2.41 -8.35 -6.64
CA TYR A 27 -0.96 -8.51 -6.76
C TYR A 27 -0.41 -8.07 -8.13
N GLU A 28 -1.10 -8.42 -9.23
CA GLU A 28 -0.71 -8.01 -10.58
C GLU A 28 -0.78 -6.49 -10.74
N SER A 29 -1.85 -5.85 -10.24
CA SER A 29 -1.96 -4.37 -10.25
C SER A 29 -0.85 -3.69 -9.44
N LEU A 30 -0.39 -4.33 -8.36
CA LEU A 30 0.75 -3.85 -7.57
C LEU A 30 2.06 -4.02 -8.34
N LEU A 31 2.25 -5.10 -9.10
CA LEU A 31 3.42 -5.25 -9.96
C LEU A 31 3.50 -4.14 -11.01
N GLU A 32 2.40 -3.83 -11.68
CA GLU A 32 2.35 -2.73 -12.66
C GLU A 32 2.68 -1.37 -12.01
N THR A 33 2.13 -1.13 -10.81
CA THR A 33 2.41 0.08 -10.04
C THR A 33 3.90 0.17 -9.68
N HIS A 34 4.49 -0.93 -9.23
CA HIS A 34 5.91 -1.01 -8.91
C HIS A 34 6.79 -0.67 -10.11
N ASP A 35 6.49 -1.22 -11.28
CA ASP A 35 7.27 -0.98 -12.50
C ASP A 35 7.14 0.48 -12.98
N CYS A 36 5.95 1.07 -12.87
CA CYS A 36 5.74 2.49 -13.13
C CYS A 36 6.58 3.38 -12.20
N LEU A 37 6.64 3.04 -10.91
CA LEU A 37 7.43 3.78 -9.92
C LEU A 37 8.94 3.61 -10.16
N LEU A 38 9.39 2.44 -10.60
CA LEU A 38 10.78 2.19 -10.98
C LEU A 38 11.21 2.98 -12.22
N GLN A 39 10.33 3.14 -13.20
CA GLN A 39 10.63 3.93 -14.39
C GLN A 39 10.70 5.43 -14.07
N LYS A 40 9.79 5.93 -13.22
CA LYS A 40 9.75 7.36 -12.84
C LYS A 40 10.89 7.76 -11.90
N ALA A 41 11.27 6.86 -11.00
CA ALA A 41 12.34 6.98 -10.02
C ALA A 41 13.61 7.75 -10.47
N PRO A 42 14.30 7.34 -11.55
CA PRO A 42 15.53 8.01 -12.01
C PRO A 42 15.28 9.43 -12.52
N PHE A 43 14.18 9.68 -13.24
CA PHE A 43 13.88 11.01 -13.79
C PHE A 43 13.71 12.05 -12.70
N TYR A 44 12.94 11.73 -11.67
CA TYR A 44 12.74 12.65 -10.55
C TYR A 44 14.00 12.83 -9.70
N LYS A 45 14.87 11.82 -9.61
CA LYS A 45 16.18 11.96 -8.99
C LYS A 45 17.05 12.94 -9.77
N MET A 46 17.12 12.79 -11.10
CA MET A 46 17.86 13.71 -11.97
C MET A 46 17.29 15.13 -11.92
N LEU A 47 15.97 15.29 -11.98
CA LEU A 47 15.30 16.58 -11.86
C LEU A 47 15.60 17.24 -10.51
N SER A 48 15.56 16.48 -9.42
CA SER A 48 15.88 16.96 -8.08
C SER A 48 17.33 17.47 -7.98
N LEU A 49 18.28 16.75 -8.59
CA LEU A 49 19.69 17.16 -8.67
C LEU A 49 19.89 18.40 -9.54
N ALA A 50 19.31 18.43 -10.75
CA ALA A 50 19.50 19.53 -11.70
C ALA A 50 18.87 20.85 -11.22
N SER A 51 17.66 20.78 -10.66
CA SER A 51 16.93 21.95 -10.18
C SER A 51 17.30 22.38 -8.75
N LYS A 52 18.07 21.55 -8.04
CA LYS A 52 18.32 21.68 -6.60
C LYS A 52 17.01 21.88 -5.82
N ARG A 53 15.91 21.22 -6.17
CA ARG A 53 14.61 21.28 -5.44
C ARG A 53 14.12 19.87 -5.12
N ASP A 54 13.32 19.72 -4.06
CA ASP A 54 12.85 18.39 -3.61
C ASP A 54 11.69 17.85 -4.46
N TYR A 55 12.01 17.38 -5.67
CA TYR A 55 11.09 16.64 -6.54
C TYR A 55 10.92 15.17 -6.12
N LEU A 56 11.66 14.70 -5.12
CA LEU A 56 11.58 13.31 -4.65
C LEU A 56 10.42 13.06 -3.69
N TYR A 57 9.80 14.13 -3.16
CA TYR A 57 8.73 14.00 -2.17
C TYR A 57 7.52 13.18 -2.66
N PRO A 58 6.94 13.43 -3.85
CA PRO A 58 5.81 12.64 -4.36
C PRO A 58 6.16 11.16 -4.51
N ILE A 59 7.36 10.84 -5.01
CA ILE A 59 7.82 9.46 -5.16
C ILE A 59 7.94 8.77 -3.81
N ARG A 60 8.54 9.42 -2.80
CA ARG A 60 8.63 8.84 -1.44
C ARG A 60 7.24 8.55 -0.88
N LEU A 61 6.26 9.43 -1.12
CA LEU A 61 4.90 9.19 -0.71
C LEU A 61 4.30 7.97 -1.42
N HIS A 62 4.44 7.89 -2.74
CA HIS A 62 3.95 6.74 -3.52
C HIS A 62 4.58 5.42 -3.10
N TYR A 63 5.90 5.36 -2.89
CA TYR A 63 6.56 4.15 -2.37
C TYR A 63 6.10 3.80 -0.95
N SER A 64 5.81 4.79 -0.10
CA SER A 64 5.27 4.53 1.23
C SER A 64 3.88 3.89 1.17
N THR A 65 2.99 4.42 0.33
CA THR A 65 1.66 3.86 0.11
C THR A 65 1.74 2.48 -0.53
N PHE A 66 2.66 2.30 -1.50
CA PHE A 66 2.89 1.01 -2.14
C PHE A 66 3.31 -0.07 -1.13
N VAL A 67 4.31 0.22 -0.28
CA VAL A 67 4.76 -0.70 0.76
C VAL A 67 3.65 -1.04 1.75
N TYR A 68 2.79 -0.08 2.09
CA TYR A 68 1.60 -0.32 2.91
C TYR A 68 0.64 -1.29 2.21
N ASN A 69 0.33 -1.07 0.94
CA ASN A 69 -0.57 -1.93 0.17
C ASN A 69 -0.03 -3.37 0.04
N CYS A 70 1.27 -3.56 -0.17
CA CYS A 70 1.86 -4.90 -0.17
C CYS A 70 1.72 -5.60 1.20
N GLY A 71 1.89 -4.86 2.30
CA GLY A 71 1.66 -5.39 3.64
C GLY A 71 0.19 -5.78 3.87
N MET A 72 -0.75 -4.98 3.36
CA MET A 72 -2.17 -5.31 3.40
C MET A 72 -2.50 -6.57 2.58
N LEU A 73 -1.85 -6.76 1.43
CA LEU A 73 -2.01 -7.97 0.62
C LEU A 73 -1.50 -9.22 1.37
N GLU A 74 -0.35 -9.13 2.06
CA GLU A 74 0.17 -10.20 2.91
C GLU A 74 -0.83 -10.58 4.03
N GLU A 75 -1.41 -9.58 4.69
CA GLU A 75 -2.41 -9.78 5.74
C GLU A 75 -3.68 -10.44 5.19
N LYS A 76 -4.18 -9.98 4.03
CA LYS A 76 -5.33 -10.60 3.36
C LYS A 76 -5.07 -12.06 2.99
N CYS A 77 -3.85 -12.40 2.57
CA CYS A 77 -3.47 -13.78 2.31
C CYS A 77 -3.54 -14.61 3.60
N MET A 78 -3.04 -14.09 4.73
CA MET A 78 -3.10 -14.76 6.02
C MET A 78 -4.54 -15.01 6.49
N GLN A 79 -5.41 -14.00 6.36
CA GLN A 79 -6.83 -14.12 6.67
C GLN A 79 -7.51 -15.20 5.81
N LEU A 80 -7.14 -15.31 4.54
CA LEU A 80 -7.68 -16.33 3.65
C LEU A 80 -7.22 -17.74 4.06
N VAL A 81 -5.97 -17.91 4.49
CA VAL A 81 -5.49 -19.20 5.04
C VAL A 81 -6.28 -19.58 6.29
N LEU A 82 -6.47 -18.66 7.24
CA LEU A 82 -7.26 -18.91 8.44
C LEU A 82 -8.71 -19.29 8.12
N SER A 83 -9.31 -18.65 7.11
CA SER A 83 -10.65 -18.99 6.66
C SER A 83 -10.74 -20.39 6.05
N LEU A 84 -9.67 -20.86 5.40
CA LEU A 84 -9.59 -22.21 4.84
C LEU A 84 -9.38 -23.28 5.91
N ASP A 85 -8.63 -22.98 6.96
CA ASP A 85 -8.45 -23.89 8.10
C ASP A 85 -9.79 -24.18 8.79
N GLY A 86 -10.72 -23.21 8.77
CA GLY A 86 -12.09 -23.38 9.26
C GLY A 86 -13.01 -24.23 8.36
N VAL A 87 -12.60 -24.61 7.14
CA VAL A 87 -13.44 -25.42 6.24
C VAL A 87 -13.26 -26.90 6.57
N GLU A 88 -14.28 -27.52 7.14
CA GLU A 88 -14.28 -28.95 7.45
C GLU A 88 -14.39 -29.82 6.20
N SER A 89 -13.66 -30.94 6.18
CA SER A 89 -13.65 -31.86 5.03
C SER A 89 -14.65 -33.02 5.16
N PHE A 90 -15.26 -33.25 6.34
CA PHE A 90 -16.24 -34.33 6.58
C PHE A 90 -15.83 -35.73 6.04
N GLY A 91 -14.52 -36.03 6.03
CA GLY A 91 -13.97 -37.28 5.49
C GLY A 91 -13.81 -37.35 3.97
N GLU A 92 -14.16 -36.29 3.23
CA GLU A 92 -14.00 -36.21 1.77
C GLU A 92 -12.57 -35.88 1.35
N GLU A 93 -11.91 -36.86 0.73
CA GLU A 93 -10.52 -36.76 0.30
C GLU A 93 -10.32 -35.70 -0.79
N TYR A 94 -11.32 -35.51 -1.67
CA TYR A 94 -11.29 -34.47 -2.70
C TYR A 94 -11.21 -33.06 -2.10
N ILE A 95 -12.08 -32.76 -1.13
CA ILE A 95 -12.13 -31.45 -0.45
C ILE A 95 -10.81 -31.22 0.29
N ARG A 96 -10.31 -32.25 0.98
CA ARG A 96 -9.03 -32.20 1.69
C ARG A 96 -7.85 -31.87 0.77
N ARG A 97 -7.75 -32.53 -0.39
CA ARG A 97 -6.70 -32.24 -1.38
C ARG A 97 -6.83 -30.84 -1.94
N ARG A 98 -8.04 -30.42 -2.32
CA ARG A 98 -8.26 -29.10 -2.91
C ARG A 98 -7.94 -27.98 -1.93
N ARG A 99 -8.32 -28.13 -0.65
CA ARG A 99 -7.97 -27.19 0.42
C ARG A 99 -6.45 -27.05 0.57
N ARG A 100 -5.72 -28.18 0.62
CA ARG A 100 -4.24 -28.17 0.69
C ARG A 100 -3.60 -27.46 -0.49
N GLN A 101 -4.06 -27.75 -1.71
CA GLN A 101 -3.56 -27.09 -2.91
C GLN A 101 -3.76 -25.57 -2.83
N LEU A 102 -4.94 -25.14 -2.39
CA LEU A 102 -5.27 -23.73 -2.32
C LEU A 102 -4.44 -23.01 -1.24
N VAL A 103 -4.22 -23.64 -0.08
CA VAL A 103 -3.29 -23.13 0.95
C VAL A 103 -1.88 -22.96 0.39
N MET A 104 -1.34 -23.96 -0.31
CA MET A 104 -0.02 -23.85 -0.93
C MET A 104 0.07 -22.70 -1.96
N GLN A 105 -1.00 -22.48 -2.72
CA GLN A 105 -1.07 -21.36 -3.68
C GLN A 105 -1.05 -20.00 -2.97
N ILE A 106 -1.82 -19.85 -1.87
CA ILE A 106 -1.84 -18.62 -1.07
C ILE A 106 -0.48 -18.37 -0.41
N GLU A 107 0.15 -19.41 0.15
CA GLU A 107 1.49 -19.29 0.74
C GLU A 107 2.53 -18.84 -0.29
N ASN A 108 2.45 -19.34 -1.52
CA ASN A 108 3.33 -18.90 -2.60
C ASN A 108 3.09 -17.43 -2.97
N LEU A 109 1.82 -17.01 -3.09
CA LEU A 109 1.48 -15.60 -3.33
C LEU A 109 2.02 -14.70 -2.20
N SER A 110 1.86 -15.11 -0.94
CA SER A 110 2.39 -14.40 0.22
C SER A 110 3.92 -14.26 0.16
N LYS A 111 4.64 -15.32 -0.23
CA LYS A 111 6.10 -15.27 -0.44
C LYS A 111 6.49 -14.27 -1.54
N TYR A 112 5.75 -14.24 -2.65
CA TYR A 112 6.00 -13.29 -3.74
C TYR A 112 5.74 -11.84 -3.31
N SER A 113 4.63 -11.59 -2.62
CA SER A 113 4.32 -10.28 -2.03
C SER A 113 5.44 -9.84 -1.07
N SER A 114 5.91 -10.72 -0.19
CA SER A 114 7.02 -10.42 0.73
C SER A 114 8.32 -10.06 0.02
N ALA A 115 8.65 -10.76 -1.07
CA ALA A 115 9.81 -10.42 -1.88
C ALA A 115 9.66 -9.03 -2.54
N LEU A 116 8.47 -8.69 -3.05
CA LEU A 116 8.15 -7.40 -3.64
C LEU A 116 8.23 -6.27 -2.59
N THR A 117 7.69 -6.51 -1.38
CA THR A 117 7.78 -5.60 -0.24
C THR A 117 9.24 -5.30 0.12
N LYS A 118 10.10 -6.33 0.18
CA LYS A 118 11.53 -6.18 0.49
C LYS A 118 12.25 -5.32 -0.56
N LYS A 119 12.06 -5.62 -1.85
CA LYS A 119 12.63 -4.83 -2.95
C LYS A 119 12.21 -3.37 -2.88
N SER A 120 10.92 -3.13 -2.63
CA SER A 120 10.35 -1.78 -2.56
C SER A 120 10.84 -0.98 -1.34
N LYS A 121 11.05 -1.63 -0.19
CA LYS A 121 11.65 -1.01 1.00
C LYS A 121 13.10 -0.56 0.75
N ILE A 122 13.87 -1.34 0.00
CA ILE A 122 15.25 -0.99 -0.38
C ILE A 122 15.24 0.26 -1.26
N LEU A 123 14.39 0.30 -2.28
CA LEU A 123 14.23 1.47 -3.17
C LEU A 123 13.77 2.71 -2.39
N HIS A 124 12.79 2.56 -1.50
CA HIS A 124 12.34 3.66 -0.64
C HIS A 124 13.46 4.21 0.24
N ARG A 125 14.31 3.35 0.79
CA ARG A 125 15.50 3.78 1.55
C ARG A 125 16.46 4.57 0.68
N TRP A 126 16.72 4.12 -0.54
CA TRP A 126 17.54 4.85 -1.51
C TRP A 126 17.01 6.26 -1.82
N PHE A 127 15.68 6.46 -1.84
CA PHE A 127 15.07 7.79 -1.99
C PHE A 127 15.13 8.66 -0.73
N LYS A 128 15.22 8.05 0.45
CA LYS A 128 15.39 8.75 1.73
C LYS A 128 16.84 9.17 1.95
N GLU A 129 17.79 8.35 1.53
CA GLU A 129 19.23 8.65 1.57
C GLU A 129 19.55 9.75 0.56
N ARG A 130 19.41 11.00 1.02
CA ARG A 130 19.76 12.20 0.27
C ARG A 130 21.29 12.26 0.11
N HIS A 131 21.79 11.97 -1.09
CA HIS A 131 23.09 12.48 -1.56
C HIS A 131 23.04 14.01 -1.82
N LEU A 132 22.61 14.79 -0.83
CA LEU A 132 22.83 16.23 -0.83
C LEU A 132 23.94 16.48 0.20
N HIS A 133 25.02 17.11 -0.27
CA HIS A 133 26.19 17.41 0.55
C HIS A 133 25.76 18.24 1.78
N PRO A 134 26.33 18.04 2.99
CA PRO A 134 25.91 18.76 4.20
C PRO A 134 25.86 20.29 4.04
N LEU A 135 26.72 20.84 3.20
CA LEU A 135 26.77 22.27 2.86
C LEU A 135 25.61 22.75 1.98
N GLU A 136 25.12 21.91 1.06
CA GLU A 136 23.95 22.24 0.25
C GLU A 136 22.68 22.28 1.10
N ARG A 137 22.66 21.54 2.21
CA ARG A 137 21.57 21.51 3.20
C ARG A 137 21.32 22.88 3.86
N LEU A 138 22.35 23.74 3.94
CA LEU A 138 22.29 25.11 4.46
C LEU A 138 21.80 26.12 3.42
N SER A 139 21.87 25.78 2.13
CA SER A 139 21.40 26.65 1.03
C SER A 139 19.90 26.56 0.78
N TYR A 140 19.23 25.59 1.41
CA TYR A 140 17.79 25.50 1.40
C TYR A 140 17.20 26.38 2.49
N PRO A 141 16.22 27.25 2.17
CA PRO A 141 15.51 27.95 3.21
C PRO A 141 14.89 26.89 4.15
N PRO A 142 15.05 27.04 5.48
CA PRO A 142 14.41 26.14 6.42
C PRO A 142 12.92 26.09 6.09
N LYS A 143 12.36 24.89 6.02
CA LYS A 143 10.91 24.74 5.89
C LYS A 143 10.29 25.58 6.98
N GLU A 144 9.56 26.63 6.60
CA GLU A 144 8.71 27.35 7.53
C GLU A 144 7.78 26.31 8.13
N THR A 145 8.05 25.94 9.37
CA THR A 145 7.18 25.10 10.16
C THR A 145 5.85 25.83 10.24
N ALA A 146 4.74 25.14 9.97
CA ALA A 146 3.39 25.69 10.01
C ALA A 146 3.02 26.37 11.36
N ALA A 147 3.90 26.30 12.36
CA ALA A 147 3.85 27.08 13.59
C ALA A 147 4.05 28.60 13.38
N SER A 148 4.79 29.05 12.36
CA SER A 148 5.02 30.50 12.11
C SER A 148 3.80 31.20 11.49
N THR A 149 2.93 30.47 10.80
CA THR A 149 1.70 31.02 10.22
C THR A 149 0.61 31.25 11.28
N GLN A 150 0.57 30.44 12.34
CA GLN A 150 -0.36 30.66 13.46
C GLN A 150 0.05 31.87 14.32
N GLN A 151 1.35 32.16 14.45
CA GLN A 151 1.82 33.29 15.26
C GLN A 151 1.67 34.66 14.56
N LYS A 152 1.60 34.68 13.22
CA LYS A 152 1.25 35.90 12.45
C LYS A 152 -0.26 36.19 12.41
N ARG A 153 -1.13 35.18 12.50
CA ARG A 153 -2.59 35.41 12.59
C ARG A 153 -3.04 35.93 13.96
N ASN A 154 -2.31 35.64 15.03
CA ASN A 154 -2.68 36.06 16.39
C ASN A 154 -2.24 37.49 16.76
N ARG A 155 -1.67 38.28 15.83
CA ARG A 155 -1.28 39.68 16.07
C ARG A 155 -2.14 40.71 15.32
N GLU A 156 -3.04 40.27 14.44
CA GLU A 156 -3.89 41.16 13.66
C GLU A 156 -5.36 40.77 13.83
N GLU A 157 -5.94 41.04 15.00
CA GLU A 157 -7.36 41.33 15.09
C GLU A 157 -7.54 42.83 15.30
N PRO A 158 -8.34 43.49 14.46
CA PRO A 158 -9.35 44.38 14.98
C PRO A 158 -10.73 43.76 14.79
N LYS A 159 -11.50 43.92 15.85
CA LYS A 159 -12.88 43.47 16.03
C LYS A 159 -13.81 44.00 14.92
N GLN A 160 -14.85 43.20 14.69
CA GLN A 160 -16.21 43.54 14.26
C GLN A 160 -16.61 43.18 12.82
N GLY A 161 -17.56 42.24 12.74
CA GLY A 161 -18.79 42.51 11.98
C GLY A 161 -19.13 41.58 10.83
N ARG A 162 -20.33 40.98 10.95
CA ARG A 162 -21.23 40.49 9.88
C ARG A 162 -21.01 39.09 9.29
N TRP A 163 -21.83 38.18 9.82
CA TRP A 163 -22.51 37.08 9.13
C TRP A 163 -22.90 37.37 7.67
N LYS A 164 -22.42 36.54 6.72
CA LYS A 164 -23.13 36.02 5.52
C LYS A 164 -22.40 34.73 5.11
N ARG A 165 -22.99 33.53 5.24
CA ARG A 165 -23.85 32.77 4.29
C ARG A 165 -23.28 32.59 2.88
N TYR A 166 -23.53 31.37 2.36
CA TYR A 166 -23.28 30.80 1.01
C TYR A 166 -21.87 30.23 0.77
N CYS A 167 -21.67 29.19 -0.04
CA CYS A 167 -22.39 28.00 -0.49
C CYS A 167 -21.40 27.28 -1.42
N TYR A 168 -21.42 25.94 -1.40
CA TYR A 168 -21.27 24.97 -2.51
C TYR A 168 -20.31 25.17 -3.72
N TYR A 169 -20.01 23.99 -4.29
CA TYR A 169 -19.48 23.67 -5.63
C TYR A 169 -17.95 23.53 -5.73
N ARG A 170 -17.38 22.51 -6.38
CA ARG A 170 -17.89 21.34 -7.12
C ARG A 170 -16.71 20.40 -7.33
#